data_AF-A0A4X1TWU4-F1
#
_entry.id   AF-A0A4X1TWU4-F1
#
_cell.length_a   1.000
_cell.length_b   1.000
_cell.length_c   1.000
_cell.angle_alpha   90.00
_cell.angle_beta   90.00
_cell.angle_gamma   90.00
#
_symmetry.space_group_name_H-M   'P 1'
#
loop_
_entity.id
_entity.type
_entity.pdbx_description
1 polymer ?
#
loop_
_entity_poly.entity_id
_entity_poly.type
_entity_poly.pdbx_seq_one_letter_code
_entity_poly.pdbx_strand_id
1 'polypeptide(L)'
;MIFTFTFFFFSEKLQKISGALQDEIARRKAQFKKEVIQDRKRKSEGFKTRKGIMTGSNGKDNRRKWRRKKAKGFPMFSFAAWRDAPIYPDWRKEEFEAANVTLDEATAHPALLVSERGRRVTWQETCQDLPSSTQRFNSIPCVLGQLRINSGRAYWEVEVGDMQSWDLGICRDNVTRKGAFIMSPQNGFWAIRLYDGDYWALTSPETSLPLRERPLKVGIFLDYEAGDVSFYNMTDGSHIFTFPQNTFYGVLRPLFRFWSSDSGSLNICSAEGECTDVIHKPTLQVK
;
A
#
# COMPACT_ATOMS: atom_id res chain seq x y z
N MET A 1 22.93 -35.15 -44.23
CA MET A 1 23.54 -33.86 -43.87
C MET A 1 22.58 -32.66 -44.01
N ILE A 2 21.26 -32.85 -43.78
CA ILE A 2 20.23 -31.78 -43.92
C ILE A 2 19.49 -31.51 -42.60
N PHE A 3 19.48 -32.48 -41.66
CA PHE A 3 18.80 -32.35 -40.37
C PHE A 3 19.54 -31.51 -39.30
N THR A 4 20.84 -31.29 -39.46
CA THR A 4 21.64 -30.49 -38.50
C THR A 4 21.61 -28.99 -38.81
N PHE A 5 21.28 -28.60 -40.04
CA PHE A 5 21.23 -27.19 -40.44
C PHE A 5 19.93 -26.50 -40.00
N THR A 6 18.78 -27.17 -40.04
CA THR A 6 17.49 -26.58 -39.66
C THR A 6 17.35 -26.32 -38.17
N PHE A 7 17.96 -27.16 -37.31
CA PHE A 7 17.93 -27.00 -35.85
C PHE A 7 18.76 -25.80 -35.37
N PHE A 8 19.90 -25.53 -36.01
CA PHE A 8 20.77 -24.40 -35.69
C PHE A 8 20.11 -23.05 -36.05
N PHE A 9 19.45 -22.98 -37.21
CA PHE A 9 18.69 -21.79 -37.62
C PHE A 9 17.45 -21.51 -36.75
N PHE A 10 16.83 -22.54 -36.17
CA PHE A 10 15.70 -22.38 -35.26
C PHE A 10 16.15 -21.85 -33.89
N SER A 11 17.28 -22.33 -33.37
CA SER A 11 17.89 -21.84 -32.11
C SER A 11 18.33 -20.38 -32.19
N GLU A 12 19.02 -19.98 -33.27
CA GLU A 12 19.41 -18.57 -33.46
C GLU A 12 18.21 -17.63 -33.64
N LYS A 13 17.15 -18.08 -34.34
CA LYS A 13 15.92 -17.28 -34.49
C LYS A 13 15.22 -17.09 -33.15
N LEU A 14 15.13 -18.13 -32.32
CA LEU A 14 14.52 -18.04 -30.98
C LEU A 14 15.32 -17.13 -30.04
N GLN A 15 16.65 -17.21 -30.06
CA GLN A 15 17.50 -16.30 -29.27
C GLN A 15 17.39 -14.84 -29.73
N LYS A 16 17.33 -14.58 -31.04
CA LYS A 16 17.12 -13.24 -31.59
C LYS A 16 15.74 -12.67 -31.25
N ILE A 17 14.69 -13.49 -31.27
CA ILE A 17 13.33 -13.09 -30.86
C ILE A 17 13.29 -12.78 -29.36
N SER A 18 13.96 -13.57 -28.52
CA SER A 18 14.08 -13.30 -27.08
C SER A 18 14.82 -11.99 -26.80
N GLY A 19 15.93 -11.72 -27.49
CA GLY A 19 16.68 -10.47 -27.33
C GLY A 19 15.88 -9.25 -27.79
N ALA A 20 15.23 -9.33 -28.95
CA ALA A 20 14.40 -8.26 -29.47
C ALA A 20 13.18 -7.96 -28.58
N LEU A 21 12.58 -8.99 -27.96
CA LEU A 21 11.47 -8.82 -27.02
C LEU A 21 11.93 -8.12 -25.73
N GLN A 22 13.11 -8.47 -25.22
CA GLN A 22 13.68 -7.80 -24.04
C GLN A 22 14.02 -6.33 -24.33
N ASP A 23 14.60 -6.04 -25.49
CA ASP A 23 14.88 -4.67 -25.93
C ASP A 23 13.60 -3.85 -26.11
N GLU A 24 12.53 -4.43 -26.66
CA GLU A 24 11.24 -3.76 -26.82
C GLU A 24 10.58 -3.48 -25.46
N ILE A 25 10.66 -4.42 -24.51
CA ILE A 25 10.21 -4.22 -23.13
C ILE A 25 11.01 -3.10 -22.46
N ALA A 26 12.34 -3.08 -22.62
CA ALA A 26 13.20 -2.04 -22.06
C ALA A 26 12.91 -0.66 -22.65
N ARG A 27 12.67 -0.56 -23.97
CA ARG A 27 12.27 0.68 -24.65
C ARG A 27 10.93 1.18 -24.16
N ARG A 28 9.93 0.30 -24.04
CA ARG A 28 8.61 0.65 -23.50
C ARG A 28 8.68 1.10 -22.04
N LYS A 29 9.49 0.43 -21.20
CA LYS A 29 9.78 0.85 -19.82
C LYS A 29 10.40 2.25 -19.79
N ALA A 30 11.41 2.51 -20.63
CA ALA A 30 12.07 3.82 -20.69
C ALA A 30 11.14 4.93 -21.18
N GLN A 31 10.25 4.62 -22.13
CA GLN A 31 9.27 5.57 -22.66
C GLN A 31 8.21 5.91 -21.61
N PHE A 32 7.67 4.90 -20.92
CA PHE A 32 6.73 5.11 -19.82
C PHE A 32 7.33 5.95 -18.70
N LYS A 33 8.59 5.68 -18.32
CA LYS A 33 9.31 6.47 -17.31
C LYS A 33 9.45 7.94 -17.72
N LYS A 34 9.74 8.23 -19.00
CA LYS A 34 9.82 9.61 -19.51
C LYS A 34 8.46 10.31 -19.45
N GLU A 35 7.38 9.62 -19.80
CA GLU A 35 6.01 10.17 -19.77
C GLU A 35 5.57 10.51 -18.33
N VAL A 36 5.85 9.65 -17.36
CA VAL A 36 5.57 9.90 -15.93
C VAL A 36 6.34 11.11 -15.40
N ILE A 37 7.63 11.22 -15.72
CA ILE A 37 8.46 12.37 -15.32
C ILE A 37 7.92 13.68 -15.92
N GLN A 38 7.48 13.64 -17.18
CA GLN A 38 6.94 14.81 -17.87
C GLN A 38 5.56 15.22 -17.36
N ASP A 39 4.74 14.27 -16.92
CA ASP A 39 3.48 14.57 -16.23
C ASP A 39 3.70 15.22 -14.86
N ARG A 40 4.66 14.71 -14.07
CA ARG A 40 5.07 15.32 -12.79
C ARG A 40 5.58 16.75 -12.98
N LYS A 41 6.41 17.03 -14.01
CA LYS A 41 6.86 18.40 -14.33
C LYS A 41 5.70 19.33 -14.70
N ARG A 42 4.76 18.88 -15.53
CA ARG A 42 3.58 19.68 -15.92
C ARG A 42 2.67 20.02 -14.73
N LYS A 43 2.48 19.08 -13.80
CA LYS A 43 1.71 19.30 -12.56
C LYS A 43 2.40 20.30 -11.63
N SER A 44 3.72 20.20 -11.49
CA SER A 44 4.57 21.14 -10.74
C SER A 44 4.48 22.58 -11.29
N GLU A 45 4.57 22.73 -12.61
CA GLU A 45 4.49 24.04 -13.27
C GLU A 45 3.07 24.64 -13.21
N GLY A 46 2.02 23.84 -13.42
CA GLY A 46 0.63 24.27 -13.27
C GLY A 46 0.28 24.73 -11.84
N PHE A 47 0.95 24.16 -10.84
CA PHE A 47 0.81 24.58 -9.45
C PHE A 47 1.50 25.92 -9.16
N LYS A 48 2.67 26.18 -9.76
CA LYS A 48 3.36 27.48 -9.68
C LYS A 48 2.55 28.60 -10.34
N THR A 49 1.90 28.35 -11.48
CA THR A 49 1.07 29.36 -12.17
C THR A 49 -0.22 29.70 -11.39
N ARG A 50 -0.81 28.75 -10.65
CA ARG A 50 -2.03 29.01 -9.83
C ARG A 50 -1.73 29.78 -8.54
N LYS A 51 -0.56 29.58 -7.91
CA LYS A 51 -0.14 30.38 -6.76
C LYS A 51 0.07 31.86 -7.10
N GLY A 52 0.46 32.17 -8.34
CA GLY A 52 0.62 33.56 -8.82
C GLY A 52 -0.69 34.32 -9.10
N ILE A 53 -1.85 33.66 -9.09
CA ILE A 53 -3.14 34.28 -9.47
C ILE A 53 -4.07 34.53 -8.26
N MET A 54 -3.72 34.07 -7.04
CA MET A 54 -4.57 34.25 -5.84
C MET A 54 -4.35 35.55 -5.06
N THR A 55 -3.85 36.62 -5.69
CA THR A 55 -3.89 37.98 -5.14
C THR A 55 -4.64 38.88 -6.11
N GLY A 56 -5.97 38.92 -6.01
CA GLY A 56 -6.79 39.78 -6.88
C GLY A 56 -8.28 39.53 -6.74
N SER A 57 -8.96 40.52 -6.19
CA SER A 57 -10.36 40.55 -5.74
C SER A 57 -11.46 40.20 -6.77
N ASN A 58 -12.62 39.90 -6.17
CA ASN A 58 -14.01 40.00 -6.65
C ASN A 58 -14.64 38.83 -7.42
N GLY A 59 -15.52 38.14 -6.68
CA GLY A 59 -16.45 37.14 -7.17
C GLY A 59 -17.68 37.73 -7.85
N LYS A 60 -18.39 36.83 -8.54
CA LYS A 60 -19.73 36.93 -9.16
C LYS A 60 -19.83 37.10 -10.69
N ASP A 61 -18.74 37.31 -11.43
CA ASP A 61 -18.84 37.38 -12.92
C ASP A 61 -18.41 36.09 -13.66
N ASN A 62 -17.72 35.16 -12.98
CA ASN A 62 -17.19 33.97 -13.65
C ASN A 62 -18.23 32.90 -14.01
N ARG A 63 -19.46 32.92 -13.46
CA ARG A 63 -20.41 31.81 -13.64
C ARG A 63 -20.96 31.69 -15.08
N ARG A 64 -20.88 32.75 -15.90
CA ARG A 64 -21.39 32.76 -17.29
C ARG A 64 -20.33 32.42 -18.35
N LYS A 65 -19.03 32.52 -18.03
CA LYS A 65 -17.92 32.23 -18.96
C LYS A 65 -17.57 30.74 -19.05
N TRP A 66 -17.98 29.92 -18.07
CA TRP A 66 -17.69 28.48 -18.03
C TRP A 66 -18.55 27.62 -18.95
N ARG A 67 -19.76 28.04 -19.35
CA ARG A 67 -20.65 27.24 -20.22
C ARG A 67 -20.31 27.28 -21.71
N ARG A 68 -19.39 28.15 -22.16
CA ARG A 68 -19.02 28.28 -23.59
C ARG A 68 -17.67 27.67 -23.97
N LYS A 69 -16.83 27.26 -23.01
CA LYS A 69 -15.53 26.62 -23.29
C LYS A 69 -15.56 25.08 -23.35
N LYS A 70 -16.72 24.45 -23.14
CA LYS A 70 -16.86 22.98 -23.21
C LYS A 70 -17.03 22.42 -24.65
N ALA A 71 -16.93 23.26 -25.69
CA ALA A 71 -17.28 22.90 -27.06
C ALA A 71 -16.12 22.92 -28.07
N LYS A 72 -14.84 23.09 -27.65
CA LYS A 72 -13.71 22.99 -28.58
C LYS A 72 -12.56 22.19 -27.96
N GLY A 73 -12.50 20.92 -28.38
CA GLY A 73 -11.35 20.01 -28.41
C GLY A 73 -10.27 20.15 -27.35
N PHE A 74 -10.36 19.34 -26.30
CA PHE A 74 -9.19 18.80 -25.61
C PHE A 74 -9.32 17.27 -25.72
N PRO A 75 -8.29 16.54 -26.19
CA PRO A 75 -8.33 15.09 -26.14
C PRO A 75 -8.35 14.68 -24.68
N MET A 76 -9.45 14.03 -24.31
CA MET A 76 -9.72 13.46 -23.00
C MET A 76 -8.80 12.24 -22.82
N PHE A 77 -7.55 12.47 -22.37
CA PHE A 77 -6.78 11.38 -21.80
C PHE A 77 -7.34 11.11 -20.40
N SER A 78 -8.16 10.06 -20.38
CA SER A 78 -8.93 9.56 -19.26
C SER A 78 -8.07 9.31 -18.01
N PHE A 79 -8.58 9.74 -16.85
CA PHE A 79 -8.16 9.33 -15.50
C PHE A 79 -8.25 7.80 -15.27
N ALA A 80 -8.67 7.00 -16.26
CA ALA A 80 -8.88 5.56 -16.16
C ALA A 80 -7.71 4.69 -16.65
N ALA A 81 -6.63 5.26 -17.22
CA ALA A 81 -5.54 4.44 -17.78
C ALA A 81 -4.75 3.61 -16.73
N TRP A 82 -4.97 3.84 -15.43
CA TRP A 82 -4.36 3.05 -14.35
C TRP A 82 -5.26 1.93 -13.83
N ARG A 83 -6.56 1.93 -14.15
CA ARG A 83 -7.52 0.93 -13.65
C ARG A 83 -7.44 -0.41 -14.39
N ASP A 84 -6.83 -0.43 -15.57
CA ASP A 84 -6.84 -1.59 -16.47
C ASP A 84 -5.43 -2.14 -16.82
N ALA A 85 -4.40 -1.83 -16.02
CA ALA A 85 -3.06 -2.36 -16.26
C ALA A 85 -2.99 -3.87 -15.91
N PRO A 86 -2.70 -4.76 -16.88
CA PRO A 86 -2.56 -6.19 -16.62
C PRO A 86 -1.34 -6.50 -15.74
N ILE A 87 -1.47 -7.61 -15.01
CA ILE A 87 -0.68 -8.12 -13.89
C ILE A 87 0.84 -8.20 -14.20
N TYR A 88 1.60 -7.42 -13.42
CA TYR A 88 3.05 -7.41 -13.08
C TYR A 88 4.13 -7.94 -14.06
N PRO A 89 5.15 -7.08 -14.33
CA PRO A 89 6.43 -7.17 -13.63
C PRO A 89 6.77 -5.89 -12.84
N ASP A 90 7.59 -6.07 -11.81
CA ASP A 90 7.62 -5.36 -10.52
C ASP A 90 8.07 -3.89 -10.48
N TRP A 91 7.47 -3.01 -11.29
CA TRP A 91 7.77 -1.58 -11.24
C TRP A 91 7.53 -0.96 -9.85
N ARG A 92 6.62 -1.52 -9.05
CA ARG A 92 6.36 -1.02 -7.69
C ARG A 92 7.53 -1.34 -6.75
N LYS A 93 8.14 -2.52 -6.83
CA LYS A 93 9.39 -2.82 -6.09
C LYS A 93 10.60 -2.07 -6.63
N GLU A 94 10.58 -1.66 -7.89
CA GLU A 94 11.60 -0.75 -8.45
C GLU A 94 11.46 0.69 -7.88
N GLU A 95 10.26 1.09 -7.41
CA GLU A 95 9.97 2.46 -6.96
C GLU A 95 9.77 2.62 -5.45
N PHE A 96 9.31 1.60 -4.75
CA PHE A 96 9.04 1.60 -3.31
C PHE A 96 10.01 0.69 -2.59
N GLU A 97 10.51 1.16 -1.45
CA GLU A 97 11.38 0.37 -0.60
C GLU A 97 10.56 -0.65 0.19
N ALA A 98 10.97 -1.92 0.14
CA ALA A 98 10.36 -2.98 0.94
C ALA A 98 10.68 -2.74 2.42
N ALA A 99 9.66 -2.40 3.20
CA ALA A 99 9.85 -2.02 4.59
C ALA A 99 9.74 -3.25 5.50
N ASN A 100 10.77 -3.49 6.31
CA ASN A 100 10.73 -4.50 7.37
C ASN A 100 9.90 -3.97 8.55
N VAL A 101 8.60 -4.26 8.54
CA VAL A 101 7.68 -3.85 9.61
C VAL A 101 7.67 -4.90 10.73
N THR A 102 7.83 -4.44 11.95
CA THR A 102 7.54 -5.19 13.19
C THR A 102 6.52 -4.42 14.02
N LEU A 103 5.83 -5.09 14.92
CA LEU A 103 4.79 -4.55 15.78
C LEU A 103 5.37 -3.93 17.05
N ASP A 104 4.75 -2.85 17.53
CA ASP A 104 5.12 -2.14 18.74
C ASP A 104 4.21 -2.57 19.90
N GLU A 105 4.71 -3.48 20.73
CA GLU A 105 4.04 -4.01 21.92
C GLU A 105 3.61 -2.92 22.92
N ALA A 106 4.32 -1.78 22.95
CA ALA A 106 3.95 -0.66 23.83
C ALA A 106 2.65 0.03 23.38
N THR A 107 2.26 -0.15 22.12
CA THR A 107 1.01 0.40 21.55
C THR A 107 -0.14 -0.60 21.56
N ALA A 108 0.15 -1.90 21.63
CA ALA A 108 -0.81 -2.97 21.47
C ALA A 108 -1.90 -2.94 22.56
N HIS A 109 -3.16 -3.07 22.15
CA HIS A 109 -4.25 -3.26 23.09
C HIS A 109 -4.02 -4.50 24.00
N PRO A 110 -4.42 -4.49 25.29
CA PRO A 110 -4.15 -5.60 26.20
C PRO A 110 -4.69 -6.97 25.75
N ALA A 111 -5.75 -6.98 24.94
CA ALA A 111 -6.29 -8.20 24.32
C ALA A 111 -5.50 -8.70 23.10
N LEU A 112 -4.45 -8.00 22.66
CA LEU A 112 -3.64 -8.40 21.52
C LEU A 112 -2.28 -8.93 21.97
N LEU A 113 -1.93 -10.12 21.50
CA LEU A 113 -0.63 -10.73 21.72
C LEU A 113 0.22 -10.60 20.46
N VAL A 114 1.37 -9.94 20.62
CA VAL A 114 2.42 -9.86 19.60
C VAL A 114 3.35 -11.06 19.78
N SER A 115 3.70 -11.72 18.69
CA SER A 115 4.53 -12.93 18.67
C SER A 115 5.39 -12.99 17.41
N GLU A 116 6.17 -14.07 17.26
CA GLU A 116 7.03 -14.31 16.09
C GLU A 116 7.94 -13.11 15.78
N ARG A 117 8.73 -12.69 16.78
CA ARG A 117 9.68 -11.57 16.67
C ARG A 117 9.02 -10.25 16.26
N GLY A 118 7.76 -10.07 16.66
CA GLY A 118 7.00 -8.86 16.37
C GLY A 118 6.32 -8.87 14.99
N ARG A 119 6.20 -10.01 14.31
CA ARG A 119 5.57 -10.08 12.98
C ARG A 119 4.15 -10.64 12.97
N ARG A 120 3.76 -11.35 14.03
CA ARG A 120 2.41 -11.88 14.18
C ARG A 120 1.67 -11.16 15.30
N VAL A 121 0.39 -10.85 15.08
CA VAL A 121 -0.53 -10.44 16.13
C VAL A 121 -1.78 -11.32 16.13
N THR A 122 -2.21 -11.69 17.34
CA THR A 122 -3.42 -12.49 17.60
C THR A 122 -4.26 -11.80 18.66
N TRP A 123 -5.57 -12.05 18.62
CA TRP A 123 -6.46 -11.68 19.72
C TRP A 123 -6.49 -12.79 20.77
N GLN A 124 -6.40 -12.42 22.04
CA GLN A 124 -6.54 -13.32 23.19
C GLN A 124 -7.87 -13.08 23.91
N GLU A 125 -8.56 -14.15 24.32
CA GLU A 125 -9.83 -14.05 25.05
C GLU A 125 -9.68 -13.26 26.37
N THR A 126 -8.54 -13.45 27.05
CA THR A 126 -8.21 -12.75 28.29
C THR A 126 -7.22 -11.63 28.02
N CYS A 127 -7.54 -10.42 28.46
CA CYS A 127 -6.62 -9.29 28.44
C CYS A 127 -5.38 -9.58 29.29
N GLN A 128 -4.21 -9.23 28.76
CA GLN A 128 -2.96 -9.26 29.52
C GLN A 128 -2.95 -8.17 30.60
N ASP A 129 -2.37 -8.48 31.75
CA ASP A 129 -2.11 -7.49 32.80
C ASP A 129 -0.89 -6.65 32.43
N LEU A 130 -1.13 -5.49 31.82
CA LEU A 130 -0.10 -4.59 31.31
C LEU A 130 -0.18 -3.22 32.00
N PRO A 131 0.97 -2.57 32.25
CA PRO A 131 0.98 -1.26 32.86
C PRO A 131 0.28 -0.23 31.98
N SER A 132 -0.36 0.74 32.63
CA SER A 132 -1.01 1.85 31.94
C SER A 132 0.02 2.67 31.15
N SER A 133 -0.24 2.91 29.87
CA SER A 133 0.60 3.73 29.00
C SER A 133 -0.25 4.72 28.21
N THR A 134 0.30 5.89 27.91
CA THR A 134 -0.32 6.87 27.00
C THR A 134 -0.18 6.44 25.54
N GLN A 135 0.77 5.55 25.24
CA GLN A 135 0.99 5.00 23.91
C GLN A 135 0.03 3.84 23.59
N ARG A 136 -0.59 3.22 24.59
CA ARG A 136 -1.41 2.04 24.38
C ARG A 136 -2.80 2.40 23.85
N PHE A 137 -3.29 1.64 22.87
CA PHE A 137 -4.71 1.63 22.54
C PHE A 137 -5.46 0.89 23.64
N ASN A 138 -6.36 1.57 24.34
CA ASN A 138 -7.15 0.96 25.43
C ASN A 138 -8.62 0.80 25.07
N SER A 139 -9.08 1.45 24.01
CA SER A 139 -10.51 1.51 23.65
C SER A 139 -10.85 0.65 22.45
N ILE A 140 -9.86 0.28 21.64
CA ILE A 140 -10.04 -0.57 20.47
C ILE A 140 -8.89 -1.60 20.39
N PRO A 141 -9.16 -2.83 19.91
CA PRO A 141 -8.16 -3.88 19.66
C PRO A 141 -7.22 -3.51 18.50
N CYS A 142 -6.28 -2.61 18.76
CA CYS A 142 -5.39 -2.02 17.76
C CYS A 142 -3.93 -2.09 18.22
N VAL A 143 -3.01 -2.20 17.27
CA VAL A 143 -1.56 -2.14 17.46
C VAL A 143 -0.91 -1.39 16.28
N LEU A 144 0.19 -0.68 16.54
CA LEU A 144 0.97 0.00 15.51
C LEU A 144 2.24 -0.76 15.17
N GLY A 145 2.75 -0.56 13.95
CA GLY A 145 4.11 -0.98 13.58
C GLY A 145 5.16 -0.06 14.21
N GLN A 146 6.33 -0.58 14.57
CA GLN A 146 7.49 0.19 15.05
C GLN A 146 8.05 1.14 13.99
N LEU A 147 7.84 0.82 12.70
CA LEU A 147 8.24 1.67 11.59
C LEU A 147 7.60 3.06 11.70
N ARG A 148 8.44 4.09 11.54
CA ARG A 148 8.10 5.51 11.61
C ARG A 148 8.52 6.18 10.31
N ILE A 149 7.55 6.64 9.53
CA ILE A 149 7.76 7.18 8.19
C ILE A 149 7.44 8.67 8.19
N ASN A 150 8.38 9.50 7.75
CA ASN A 150 8.21 10.95 7.61
C ASN A 150 8.69 11.49 6.26
N SER A 151 9.12 10.61 5.35
CA SER A 151 9.53 10.89 3.98
C SER A 151 9.62 9.58 3.19
N GLY A 152 9.76 9.70 1.88
CA GLY A 152 10.07 8.61 0.97
C GLY A 152 8.89 7.72 0.61
N ARG A 153 9.24 6.58 0.00
CA ARG A 153 8.29 5.60 -0.54
C ARG A 153 8.55 4.24 0.06
N ALA A 154 7.57 3.71 0.76
CA ALA A 154 7.68 2.44 1.46
C ALA A 154 6.48 1.54 1.16
N TYR A 155 6.70 0.24 1.16
CA TYR A 155 5.61 -0.73 1.10
C TYR A 155 5.87 -1.92 2.02
N TRP A 156 4.78 -2.56 2.46
CA TRP A 156 4.82 -3.83 3.17
C TRP A 156 3.58 -4.65 2.85
N GLU A 157 3.65 -5.94 3.10
CA GLU A 157 2.57 -6.89 2.83
C GLU A 157 2.11 -7.54 4.13
N VAL A 158 0.81 -7.77 4.24
CA VAL A 158 0.16 -8.38 5.39
C VAL A 158 -0.66 -9.56 4.92
N GLU A 159 -0.38 -10.74 5.44
CA GLU A 159 -1.19 -11.93 5.28
C GLU A 159 -2.39 -11.85 6.21
N VAL A 160 -3.57 -11.93 5.59
CA VAL A 160 -4.87 -11.83 6.25
C VAL A 160 -5.68 -13.12 6.10
N GLY A 161 -5.21 -14.10 5.32
CA GLY A 161 -5.83 -15.42 5.17
C GLY A 161 -7.36 -15.37 5.01
N ASP A 162 -8.05 -16.23 5.76
CA ASP A 162 -9.52 -16.34 5.75
C ASP A 162 -10.20 -15.52 6.86
N MET A 163 -9.49 -14.55 7.45
CA MET A 163 -10.03 -13.68 8.50
C MET A 163 -11.23 -12.88 7.98
N GLN A 164 -12.34 -12.83 8.73
CA GLN A 164 -13.59 -12.18 8.28
C GLN A 164 -13.73 -10.70 8.66
N SER A 165 -12.88 -10.20 9.55
CA SER A 165 -12.93 -8.80 9.99
C SER A 165 -11.57 -8.28 10.48
N TRP A 166 -11.11 -7.14 9.94
CA TRP A 166 -9.88 -6.42 10.29
C TRP A 166 -9.87 -4.99 9.70
N ASP A 167 -9.10 -4.06 10.28
CA ASP A 167 -8.69 -2.82 9.59
C ASP A 167 -7.16 -2.82 9.38
N LEU A 168 -6.71 -2.43 8.19
CA LEU A 168 -5.30 -2.33 7.82
C LEU A 168 -5.01 -0.98 7.17
N GLY A 169 -3.86 -0.39 7.50
CA GLY A 169 -3.39 0.82 6.82
C GLY A 169 -2.29 1.55 7.57
N ILE A 170 -2.41 2.88 7.62
CA ILE A 170 -1.49 3.76 8.35
C ILE A 170 -2.25 4.78 9.19
N CYS A 171 -1.59 5.30 10.21
CA CYS A 171 -2.08 6.45 10.96
C CYS A 171 -0.94 7.41 11.31
N ARG A 172 -1.28 8.63 11.73
CA ARG A 172 -0.31 9.53 12.37
C ARG A 172 0.16 8.93 13.69
N ASP A 173 1.39 9.20 14.09
CA ASP A 173 1.89 8.73 15.38
C ASP A 173 1.12 9.37 16.55
N ASN A 174 0.62 10.60 16.40
CA ASN A 174 -0.07 11.34 17.46
C ASN A 174 -1.61 11.19 17.44
N VAL A 175 -2.15 10.13 16.83
CA VAL A 175 -3.60 9.88 16.87
C VAL A 175 -4.12 9.65 18.28
N THR A 176 -5.39 9.96 18.52
CA THR A 176 -6.10 9.59 19.75
C THR A 176 -6.15 8.08 19.91
N ARG A 177 -5.75 7.57 21.08
CA ARG A 177 -5.70 6.12 21.39
C ARG A 177 -6.65 5.68 22.52
N LYS A 178 -7.39 6.63 23.10
CA LYS A 178 -8.32 6.43 24.22
C LYS A 178 -9.65 7.12 23.94
N GLY A 179 -10.73 6.56 24.46
CA GLY A 179 -12.09 7.05 24.27
C GLY A 179 -12.65 6.69 22.91
N ALA A 180 -13.83 7.23 22.61
CA ALA A 180 -14.49 7.04 21.32
C ALA A 180 -13.89 7.99 20.26
N PHE A 181 -13.50 7.45 19.11
CA PHE A 181 -13.06 8.22 17.95
C PHE A 181 -13.41 7.47 16.66
N ILE A 182 -13.52 8.23 15.58
CA ILE A 182 -13.80 7.69 14.24
C ILE A 182 -12.48 7.58 13.48
N MET A 183 -12.19 6.41 12.93
CA MET A 183 -11.05 6.23 12.02
C MET A 183 -11.38 6.86 10.67
N SER A 184 -10.72 7.98 10.36
CA SER A 184 -10.88 8.70 9.10
C SER A 184 -9.62 9.54 8.80
N PRO A 185 -9.40 9.96 7.53
CA PRO A 185 -8.29 10.84 7.16
C PRO A 185 -8.25 12.13 7.98
N GLN A 186 -9.41 12.70 8.30
CA GLN A 186 -9.53 13.91 9.11
C GLN A 186 -8.95 13.73 10.52
N ASN A 187 -9.07 12.52 11.07
CA ASN A 187 -8.53 12.14 12.37
C ASN A 187 -7.13 11.49 12.26
N GLY A 188 -6.52 11.52 11.08
CA GLY A 188 -5.15 11.02 10.86
C GLY A 188 -5.05 9.51 10.61
N PHE A 189 -6.11 8.87 10.10
CA PHE A 189 -6.12 7.45 9.74
C PHE A 189 -6.39 7.26 8.24
N TRP A 190 -5.60 6.43 7.58
CA TRP A 190 -5.80 6.02 6.19
C TRP A 190 -5.75 4.51 6.13
N ALA A 191 -6.91 3.86 6.15
CA ALA A 191 -7.04 2.42 6.27
C ALA A 191 -8.23 1.89 5.48
N ILE A 192 -8.15 0.63 5.10
CA ILE A 192 -9.27 -0.16 4.59
C ILE A 192 -9.73 -1.14 5.68
N ARG A 193 -10.99 -1.52 5.60
CA ARG A 193 -11.67 -2.44 6.51
C ARG A 193 -12.21 -3.61 5.73
N LEU A 194 -12.07 -4.79 6.32
CA LEU A 194 -12.95 -5.92 6.11
C LEU A 194 -13.82 -6.04 7.36
N TYR A 195 -15.14 -6.13 7.19
CA TYR A 195 -16.05 -6.37 8.30
C TYR A 195 -17.24 -7.19 7.81
N ASP A 196 -17.42 -8.37 8.39
CA ASP A 196 -18.51 -9.30 8.03
C ASP A 196 -18.54 -9.63 6.52
N GLY A 197 -17.35 -9.80 5.93
CA GLY A 197 -17.18 -10.10 4.50
C GLY A 197 -17.19 -8.90 3.57
N ASP A 198 -17.63 -7.72 4.02
CA ASP A 198 -17.67 -6.51 3.21
C ASP A 198 -16.41 -5.63 3.37
N TYR A 199 -15.97 -5.04 2.26
CA TYR A 199 -14.78 -4.18 2.22
C TYR A 199 -15.13 -2.70 2.13
N TRP A 200 -14.39 -1.88 2.88
CA TRP A 200 -14.60 -0.44 2.97
C TRP A 200 -13.28 0.31 2.99
N ALA A 201 -13.20 1.45 2.32
CA ALA A 201 -12.19 2.46 2.62
C ALA A 201 -12.74 3.38 3.72
N LEU A 202 -11.94 3.60 4.76
CA LEU A 202 -12.32 4.44 5.92
C LEU A 202 -12.23 5.93 5.60
N THR A 203 -12.85 6.35 4.50
CA THR A 203 -13.08 7.75 4.16
C THR A 203 -14.18 8.35 5.05
N SER A 204 -14.47 9.64 4.91
CA SER A 204 -15.61 10.29 5.58
C SER A 204 -16.51 10.95 4.52
N PRO A 205 -17.69 10.37 4.21
CA PRO A 205 -18.21 9.07 4.71
C PRO A 205 -17.40 7.87 4.20
N GLU A 206 -17.56 6.70 4.83
CA GLU A 206 -16.90 5.45 4.39
C GLU A 206 -17.32 5.08 2.95
N THR A 207 -16.38 4.55 2.17
CA THR A 207 -16.60 4.18 0.77
C THR A 207 -16.60 2.66 0.64
N SER A 208 -17.71 2.08 0.16
CA SER A 208 -17.79 0.64 -0.12
C SER A 208 -16.84 0.24 -1.26
N LEU A 209 -16.14 -0.89 -1.11
CA LEU A 209 -15.16 -1.40 -2.05
C LEU A 209 -15.64 -2.76 -2.60
N PRO A 210 -16.31 -2.81 -3.76
CA PRO A 210 -16.67 -4.07 -4.38
C PRO A 210 -15.42 -4.73 -4.96
N LEU A 211 -14.91 -5.74 -4.25
CA LEU A 211 -13.76 -6.54 -4.70
C LEU A 211 -14.23 -7.75 -5.50
N ARG A 212 -13.49 -8.07 -6.58
CA ARG A 212 -13.77 -9.26 -7.40
C ARG A 212 -13.31 -10.54 -6.73
N GLU A 213 -12.12 -10.47 -6.15
CA GLU A 213 -11.47 -11.58 -5.45
C GLU A 213 -11.17 -11.17 -4.03
N ARG A 214 -11.33 -12.12 -3.11
CA ARG A 214 -11.01 -11.93 -1.70
C ARG A 214 -9.48 -11.88 -1.52
N PRO A 215 -8.90 -10.81 -0.96
CA PRO A 215 -7.48 -10.78 -0.65
C PRO A 215 -7.13 -11.74 0.50
N LEU A 216 -6.23 -12.69 0.26
CA LEU A 216 -5.51 -13.45 1.29
C LEU A 216 -4.28 -12.70 1.80
N LYS A 217 -3.79 -11.75 0.99
CA LYS A 217 -2.67 -10.87 1.28
C LYS A 217 -2.95 -9.46 0.77
N VAL A 218 -2.65 -8.46 1.59
CA VAL A 218 -2.86 -7.04 1.29
C VAL A 218 -1.51 -6.33 1.28
N GLY A 219 -1.24 -5.61 0.19
CA GLY A 219 -0.07 -4.74 0.06
C GLY A 219 -0.45 -3.30 0.38
N ILE A 220 0.34 -2.64 1.22
CA ILE A 220 0.15 -1.25 1.63
C ILE A 220 1.33 -0.43 1.13
N PHE A 221 1.05 0.58 0.32
CA PHE A 221 2.04 1.42 -0.35
C PHE A 221 1.85 2.87 0.06
N LEU A 222 2.92 3.51 0.53
CA LEU A 222 2.95 4.91 0.93
C LEU A 222 3.95 5.67 0.07
N ASP A 223 3.50 6.72 -0.63
CA ASP A 223 4.35 7.76 -1.20
C ASP A 223 4.13 9.04 -0.38
N TYR A 224 5.06 9.31 0.54
CA TYR A 224 4.88 10.38 1.53
C TYR A 224 4.85 11.76 0.87
N GLU A 225 5.75 12.02 -0.08
CA GLU A 225 5.82 13.29 -0.79
C GLU A 225 4.66 13.50 -1.77
N ALA A 226 4.16 12.43 -2.40
CA ALA A 226 2.99 12.53 -3.28
C ALA A 226 1.66 12.63 -2.51
N GLY A 227 1.64 12.22 -1.24
CA GLY A 227 0.42 12.22 -0.43
C GLY A 227 -0.48 11.01 -0.65
N ASP A 228 0.07 9.92 -1.18
CA ASP A 228 -0.70 8.78 -1.65
C ASP A 228 -0.52 7.59 -0.70
N VAL A 229 -1.65 6.98 -0.31
CA VAL A 229 -1.69 5.66 0.34
C VAL A 229 -2.52 4.74 -0.54
N SER A 230 -1.92 3.65 -1.01
CA SER A 230 -2.56 2.70 -1.91
C SER A 230 -2.57 1.29 -1.34
N PHE A 231 -3.65 0.58 -1.60
CA PHE A 231 -3.91 -0.78 -1.16
C PHE A 231 -4.08 -1.68 -2.38
N TYR A 232 -3.47 -2.85 -2.32
CA TYR A 232 -3.52 -3.85 -3.39
C TYR A 232 -3.86 -5.22 -2.83
N ASN A 233 -4.64 -5.97 -3.60
CA ASN A 233 -4.82 -7.39 -3.37
C ASN A 233 -3.59 -8.09 -3.95
N MET A 234 -2.73 -8.63 -3.09
CA MET A 234 -1.51 -9.30 -3.52
C MET A 234 -1.76 -10.75 -3.95
N THR A 235 -2.99 -11.22 -3.83
CA THR A 235 -3.42 -12.56 -4.29
C THR A 235 -3.58 -12.60 -5.80
N ASP A 236 -4.22 -11.57 -6.38
CA ASP A 236 -4.48 -11.45 -7.83
C ASP A 236 -3.76 -10.25 -8.48
N GLY A 237 -3.08 -9.43 -7.67
CA GLY A 237 -2.37 -8.22 -8.11
C GLY A 237 -3.26 -7.01 -8.37
N SER A 238 -4.57 -7.09 -8.09
CA SER A 238 -5.53 -6.03 -8.36
C SER A 238 -5.39 -4.84 -7.40
N HIS A 239 -5.75 -3.67 -7.90
CA HIS A 239 -5.84 -2.46 -7.06
C HIS A 239 -7.12 -2.51 -6.23
N ILE A 240 -7.00 -2.25 -4.93
CA ILE A 240 -8.15 -2.17 -4.01
C ILE A 240 -8.62 -0.71 -3.91
N PHE A 241 -7.74 0.18 -3.45
CA PHE A 241 -8.10 1.57 -3.19
C PHE A 241 -6.86 2.45 -3.07
N THR A 242 -6.99 3.72 -3.44
CA THR A 242 -5.98 4.75 -3.16
C THR A 242 -6.67 5.94 -2.53
N PHE A 243 -6.19 6.37 -1.37
CA PHE A 243 -6.68 7.60 -0.74
C PHE A 243 -6.31 8.80 -1.62
N PRO A 244 -7.27 9.68 -1.93
CA PRO A 244 -7.00 10.86 -2.75
C PRO A 244 -5.97 11.78 -2.08
N GLN A 245 -5.15 12.46 -2.90
CA GLN A 245 -3.98 13.26 -2.51
C GLN A 245 -4.12 13.95 -1.16
N ASN A 246 -3.35 13.47 -0.19
CA ASN A 246 -3.27 14.02 1.15
C ASN A 246 -2.03 14.91 1.28
N THR A 247 -2.07 15.85 2.21
CA THR A 247 -0.82 16.46 2.67
C THR A 247 -0.47 15.86 4.02
N PHE A 248 0.53 15.00 4.05
CA PHE A 248 1.02 14.43 5.29
C PHE A 248 1.90 15.42 6.05
N TYR A 249 1.77 15.39 7.37
CA TYR A 249 2.61 16.14 8.28
C TYR A 249 2.92 15.23 9.47
N GLY A 250 4.17 15.28 9.93
CA GLY A 250 4.65 14.47 11.04
C GLY A 250 4.91 13.01 10.66
N VAL A 251 4.97 12.16 11.67
CA VAL A 251 5.31 10.74 11.50
C VAL A 251 4.05 9.92 11.24
N LEU A 252 4.11 9.03 10.26
CA LEU A 252 3.12 8.01 9.97
C LEU A 252 3.63 6.64 10.43
N ARG A 253 2.71 5.77 10.84
CA ARG A 253 3.00 4.41 11.31
C ARG A 253 2.02 3.40 10.72
N PRO A 254 2.46 2.16 10.44
CA PRO A 254 1.56 1.06 10.09
C PRO A 254 0.53 0.81 11.20
N LEU A 255 -0.68 0.43 10.80
CA LEU A 255 -1.85 0.29 11.66
C LEU A 255 -2.51 -1.07 11.40
N PHE A 256 -2.79 -1.79 12.49
CA PHE A 256 -3.44 -3.10 12.46
C PHE A 256 -4.52 -3.14 13.54
N ARG A 257 -5.75 -3.46 13.16
CA ARG A 257 -6.88 -3.54 14.09
C ARG A 257 -7.73 -4.77 13.84
N PHE A 258 -8.21 -5.36 14.93
CA PHE A 258 -9.15 -6.47 14.91
C PHE A 258 -10.55 -6.01 15.33
N TRP A 259 -11.54 -6.79 14.89
CA TRP A 259 -12.96 -6.59 15.23
C TRP A 259 -13.56 -7.72 16.06
N SER A 260 -13.00 -8.93 15.96
CA SER A 260 -13.46 -10.10 16.71
C SER A 260 -12.26 -10.90 17.24
N SER A 261 -12.47 -11.59 18.37
CA SER A 261 -11.53 -12.59 18.89
C SER A 261 -11.34 -13.77 17.94
N ASP A 262 -12.38 -14.08 17.17
CA ASP A 262 -12.41 -15.23 16.27
C ASP A 262 -11.78 -14.91 14.91
N SER A 263 -11.28 -13.67 14.77
CA SER A 263 -10.74 -13.17 13.52
C SER A 263 -9.48 -13.91 13.09
N GLY A 264 -8.77 -14.67 13.93
CA GLY A 264 -7.51 -15.34 13.56
C GLY A 264 -6.26 -14.48 13.83
N SER A 265 -5.27 -14.52 12.92
CA SER A 265 -3.98 -13.81 13.09
C SER A 265 -3.64 -12.94 11.88
N LEU A 266 -3.13 -11.73 12.11
CA LEU A 266 -2.48 -10.93 11.07
C LEU A 266 -0.97 -11.19 11.10
N ASN A 267 -0.39 -11.47 9.93
CA ASN A 267 1.05 -11.76 9.80
C ASN A 267 1.70 -10.78 8.83
N ILE A 268 2.73 -10.06 9.27
CA ILE A 268 3.50 -9.17 8.43
C ILE A 268 4.55 -9.98 7.66
N CYS A 269 4.57 -9.85 6.34
CA CYS A 269 5.54 -10.54 5.49
C CYS A 269 6.95 -9.97 5.71
N SER A 270 7.96 -10.85 5.72
CA SER A 270 9.37 -10.42 5.70
C SER A 270 9.71 -9.79 4.36
N ALA A 271 10.45 -8.68 4.39
CA ALA A 271 10.81 -7.95 3.18
C ALA A 271 11.66 -8.79 2.21
N GLU A 272 12.56 -9.67 2.69
CA GLU A 272 13.32 -10.65 1.89
C GLU A 272 13.70 -11.87 2.75
N GLY A 273 14.01 -13.00 2.09
CA GLY A 273 14.08 -14.36 2.66
C GLY A 273 15.07 -14.58 3.80
N GLU A 274 14.56 -15.07 4.92
CA GLU A 274 15.40 -15.73 5.93
C GLU A 274 15.90 -17.05 5.35
N CYS A 275 17.15 -17.07 4.92
CA CYS A 275 17.90 -18.31 4.70
C CYS A 275 17.95 -19.07 6.04
N THR A 276 17.09 -20.07 6.19
CA THR A 276 17.10 -20.99 7.33
C THR A 276 18.05 -22.14 7.03
N ASP A 277 19.35 -21.87 7.07
CA ASP A 277 20.34 -22.93 7.24
C ASP A 277 21.07 -22.71 8.57
N VAL A 278 20.44 -23.19 9.63
CA VAL A 278 21.17 -23.62 10.82
C VAL A 278 20.92 -25.12 10.99
N ILE A 279 21.61 -25.90 10.15
CA ILE A 279 21.91 -27.29 10.47
C ILE A 279 22.85 -27.27 11.69
N HIS A 280 22.30 -27.41 12.89
CA HIS A 280 23.10 -27.85 14.03
C HIS A 280 23.21 -29.37 13.99
N LYS A 281 24.45 -29.82 13.74
CA LYS A 281 24.90 -31.21 13.68
C LYS A 281 24.46 -32.00 14.93
N PRO A 282 24.14 -33.30 14.77
CA PRO A 282 23.98 -34.19 15.92
C PRO A 282 25.32 -34.36 16.63
N THR A 283 25.33 -34.08 17.93
CA THR A 283 26.48 -34.33 18.82
C THR A 283 26.67 -35.84 18.96
N LEU A 284 27.79 -36.36 18.43
CA LEU A 284 28.25 -37.72 18.73
C LEU A 284 28.64 -37.79 20.20
N GLN A 285 27.89 -38.58 20.98
CA GLN A 285 28.30 -39.07 22.29
C GLN A 285 29.44 -40.07 22.07
N VAL A 286 30.63 -39.78 22.59
CA VAL A 286 31.70 -40.76 22.75
C VAL A 286 31.55 -41.37 24.14
N LYS A 287 31.56 -42.71 24.18
CA LYS A 287 31.48 -43.58 25.36
C LYS A 287 32.52 -43.27 26.42
#